data_AF-A0A9X9LQL1-F1
#
_entry.id   AF-A0A9X9LQL1-F1
#
_cell.length_a   1.000
_cell.length_b   1.000
_cell.length_c   1.000
_cell.angle_alpha   90.00
_cell.angle_beta   90.00
_cell.angle_gamma   90.00
#
_symmetry.space_group_name_H-M   'P 1'
#
loop_
_entity.id
_entity.type
_entity.pdbx_description
1 polymer ?
#
loop_
_entity_poly.entity_id
_entity_poly.type
_entity_poly.pdbx_seq_one_letter_code
_entity_poly.pdbx_strand_id
1 'polypeptide(L)'
;MSNSVFAYLYGDQISQTTVYFSNTRGYKFQKFAYERQAELVGSLGGTFYFHSLSQVGLLLIDQGKARFGYSEHPLNSSFGLPFDYNGTLGILITPGQKGILIFWFEKSLLVSRNSGEPVYPVHVREGTNTLYSSISEANITIHSIAANEYELAVLTQENNLYYGSLGILSSSLIKVGKI
;
A
#
# COMPACT_ATOMS: atom_id res chain seq x y z
N MET A 1 -9.66 2.65 16.90
CA MET A 1 -8.35 1.99 16.67
C MET A 1 -8.53 0.50 16.87
N SER A 2 -8.04 -0.32 15.94
CA SER A 2 -7.99 -1.76 16.16
C SER A 2 -6.68 -2.16 16.79
N ASN A 3 -6.75 -3.08 17.75
CA ASN A 3 -5.61 -3.61 18.49
C ASN A 3 -5.05 -4.88 17.84
N SER A 4 -5.33 -5.06 16.54
CA SER A 4 -4.90 -6.20 15.75
C SER A 4 -3.43 -6.07 15.35
N VAL A 5 -2.63 -7.05 15.73
CA VAL A 5 -1.21 -7.18 15.34
C VAL A 5 -1.05 -8.46 14.54
N PHE A 6 -0.41 -8.36 13.37
CA PHE A 6 -0.03 -9.51 12.57
C PHE A 6 1.48 -9.72 12.66
N ALA A 7 1.89 -10.98 12.76
CA ALA A 7 3.29 -11.38 12.69
C ALA A 7 3.45 -12.46 11.63
N TYR A 8 4.39 -12.26 10.72
CA TYR A 8 4.62 -13.11 9.55
C TYR A 8 6.04 -12.88 9.04
N LEU A 9 6.55 -13.82 8.24
CA LEU A 9 7.84 -13.67 7.58
C LEU A 9 7.63 -12.95 6.24
N TYR A 10 8.18 -11.74 6.13
CA TYR A 10 8.13 -10.96 4.90
C TYR A 10 8.91 -11.66 3.78
N GLY A 11 8.32 -11.74 2.59
CA GLY A 11 8.93 -12.34 1.40
C GLY A 11 8.88 -13.87 1.36
N ASP A 12 8.32 -14.51 2.38
CA ASP A 12 8.14 -15.96 2.42
C ASP A 12 7.05 -16.43 1.43
N GLN A 13 7.14 -17.69 1.01
CA GLN A 13 6.20 -18.26 0.05
C GLN A 13 4.79 -18.31 0.64
N ILE A 14 3.83 -17.63 -0.01
CA ILE A 14 2.50 -17.43 0.57
C ILE A 14 1.77 -18.76 0.82
N SER A 15 1.96 -19.78 -0.01
CA SER A 15 1.27 -21.06 0.13
C SER A 15 1.74 -21.89 1.33
N GLN A 16 2.87 -21.55 1.94
CA GLN A 16 3.48 -22.32 3.03
C GLN A 16 3.74 -21.48 4.30
N THR A 17 3.77 -20.16 4.17
CA THR A 17 4.09 -19.28 5.30
C THR A 17 3.03 -19.34 6.41
N THR A 18 3.41 -19.02 7.63
CA THR A 18 2.49 -18.93 8.76
C THR A 18 2.29 -17.48 9.15
N VAL A 19 1.04 -17.03 9.10
CA VAL A 19 0.61 -15.74 9.63
C VAL A 19 0.05 -15.95 11.03
N TYR A 20 0.50 -15.14 11.98
CA TYR A 20 -0.03 -15.08 13.34
C TYR A 20 -0.81 -13.78 13.53
N PHE A 21 -1.86 -13.86 14.34
CA PHE A 21 -2.73 -12.74 14.67
C PHE A 21 -2.87 -12.60 16.19
N SER A 22 -2.88 -11.35 16.66
CA SER A 22 -3.17 -10.99 18.04
C SER A 22 -4.23 -9.89 18.07
N ASN A 23 -5.31 -10.11 18.81
CA ASN A 23 -6.24 -9.06 19.24
C ASN A 23 -5.92 -8.50 20.64
N THR A 24 -4.81 -8.96 21.25
CA THR A 24 -4.36 -8.58 22.59
C THR A 24 -3.16 -7.63 22.55
N ARG A 25 -3.07 -6.74 21.56
CA ARG A 25 -1.94 -5.79 21.41
C ARG A 25 -0.55 -6.42 21.35
N GLY A 26 -0.46 -7.71 21.01
CA GLY A 26 0.78 -8.47 20.90
C GLY A 26 1.12 -9.35 22.10
N TYR A 27 0.26 -9.45 23.13
CA TYR A 27 0.53 -10.33 24.28
C TYR A 27 0.32 -11.81 23.99
N LYS A 28 -0.65 -12.15 23.13
CA LYS A 28 -0.99 -13.52 22.74
C LYS A 28 -1.27 -13.59 21.25
N PHE A 29 -0.63 -14.53 20.59
CA PHE A 29 -0.80 -14.81 19.17
C PHE A 29 -1.48 -16.16 18.96
N GLN A 30 -2.34 -16.20 17.95
CA GLN A 30 -2.92 -17.43 17.41
C GLN A 30 -2.62 -17.51 15.92
N LYS A 31 -2.59 -18.73 15.37
CA LYS A 31 -2.43 -18.92 13.93
C LYS A 31 -3.63 -18.33 13.20
N PHE A 32 -3.37 -17.49 12.21
CA PHE A 32 -4.39 -16.99 11.30
C PHE A 32 -4.58 -18.01 10.17
N ALA A 33 -5.81 -18.45 9.95
CA ALA A 33 -6.15 -19.34 8.87
C ALA A 33 -6.69 -18.53 7.70
N TYR A 34 -6.07 -18.64 6.53
CA TYR A 34 -6.55 -18.06 5.29
C TYR A 34 -7.06 -19.18 4.38
N GLU A 35 -8.31 -19.09 3.96
CA GLU A 35 -8.93 -20.12 3.12
C GLU A 35 -8.18 -20.23 1.79
N ARG A 36 -7.93 -21.47 1.32
CA ARG A 36 -7.22 -21.75 0.06
C ARG A 36 -5.82 -21.11 -0.03
N GLN A 37 -5.17 -20.83 1.10
CA GLN A 37 -3.80 -20.30 1.13
C GLN A 37 -2.82 -21.12 0.26
N ALA A 38 -2.96 -22.45 0.28
CA ALA A 38 -2.11 -23.36 -0.49
C ALA A 38 -2.19 -23.15 -2.02
N GLU A 39 -3.25 -22.51 -2.52
CA GLU A 39 -3.47 -22.23 -3.94
C GLU A 39 -2.90 -20.86 -4.35
N LEU A 40 -2.48 -20.04 -3.38
CA LEU A 40 -1.90 -18.73 -3.63
C LEU A 40 -0.48 -18.87 -4.21
N VAL A 41 -0.16 -18.02 -5.17
CA VAL A 41 1.14 -17.96 -5.84
C VAL A 41 1.84 -16.66 -5.48
N GLY A 42 3.16 -16.74 -5.28
CA GLY A 42 4.02 -15.62 -4.97
C GLY A 42 4.53 -15.60 -3.53
N SER A 43 5.06 -14.47 -3.12
CA SER A 43 5.53 -14.21 -1.76
C SER A 43 4.62 -13.23 -1.01
N LEU A 44 4.65 -13.32 0.32
CA LEU A 44 3.89 -12.43 1.21
C LEU A 44 4.60 -11.08 1.37
N GLY A 45 4.04 -10.04 0.78
CA GLY A 45 4.51 -8.65 0.88
C GLY A 45 3.87 -7.84 2.02
N GLY A 46 2.89 -8.40 2.72
CA GLY A 46 2.27 -7.71 3.85
C GLY A 46 0.89 -8.24 4.23
N THR A 47 0.46 -7.93 5.44
CA THR A 47 -0.87 -8.31 5.97
C THR A 47 -1.55 -7.12 6.59
N PHE A 48 -2.81 -6.88 6.21
CA PHE A 48 -3.56 -5.67 6.53
C PHE A 48 -4.95 -6.02 7.00
N TYR A 49 -5.42 -5.39 8.08
CA TYR A 49 -6.82 -5.48 8.49
C TYR A 49 -7.60 -4.28 7.94
N PHE A 50 -8.45 -4.53 6.95
CA PHE A 50 -9.26 -3.50 6.33
C PHE A 50 -10.58 -3.33 7.09
N HIS A 51 -10.63 -2.28 7.91
CA HIS A 51 -11.80 -1.95 8.73
C HIS A 51 -13.08 -1.69 7.96
N SER A 52 -12.98 -1.14 6.76
CA SER A 52 -14.11 -0.89 5.86
C SER A 52 -14.78 -2.18 5.41
N LEU A 53 -13.99 -3.24 5.23
CA LEU A 53 -14.45 -4.55 4.75
C LEU A 53 -14.60 -5.58 5.87
N SER A 54 -14.09 -5.27 7.07
CA SER A 54 -13.94 -6.22 8.19
C SER A 54 -13.14 -7.48 7.81
N GLN A 55 -12.15 -7.33 6.94
CA GLN A 55 -11.40 -8.44 6.35
C GLN A 55 -9.89 -8.27 6.46
N VAL A 56 -9.17 -9.37 6.30
CA VAL A 56 -7.72 -9.38 6.17
C VAL A 56 -7.34 -9.41 4.70
N GLY A 57 -6.54 -8.42 4.29
CA GLY A 57 -5.87 -8.39 3.00
C GLY A 57 -4.44 -8.87 3.10
N LEU A 58 -4.04 -9.76 2.19
CA LEU A 58 -2.66 -10.21 1.99
C LEU A 58 -2.11 -9.55 0.73
N LEU A 59 -0.99 -8.85 0.84
CA LEU A 59 -0.28 -8.35 -0.33
C LEU A 59 0.56 -9.50 -0.91
N LEU A 60 0.23 -9.92 -2.12
CA LEU A 60 0.89 -10.99 -2.85
C LEU A 60 1.83 -10.39 -3.88
N ILE A 61 3.08 -10.84 -3.91
CA ILE A 61 4.08 -10.38 -4.87
C ILE A 61 4.46 -11.56 -5.77
N ASP A 62 4.32 -11.38 -7.08
CA ASP A 62 4.69 -12.38 -8.07
C ASP A 62 5.24 -11.70 -9.32
N GLN A 63 6.44 -12.10 -9.75
CA GLN A 63 7.09 -11.63 -10.99
C GLN A 63 7.09 -10.09 -11.19
N GLY A 64 7.37 -9.31 -10.14
CA GLY A 64 7.41 -7.85 -10.21
C GLY A 64 6.02 -7.19 -10.28
N LYS A 65 4.95 -7.95 -10.05
CA LYS A 65 3.60 -7.45 -9.82
C LYS A 65 3.19 -7.70 -8.39
N ALA A 66 2.31 -6.86 -7.88
CA ALA A 66 1.65 -7.08 -6.62
C ALA A 66 0.13 -6.99 -6.76
N ARG A 67 -0.59 -7.73 -5.92
CA ARG A 67 -2.06 -7.71 -5.82
C ARG A 67 -2.50 -8.07 -4.41
N PHE A 68 -3.67 -7.61 -4.01
CA PHE A 68 -4.26 -8.02 -2.72
C PHE A 68 -5.08 -9.28 -2.87
N GLY A 69 -4.94 -10.23 -1.94
CA GLY A 69 -5.91 -11.30 -1.70
C GLY A 69 -6.73 -11.01 -0.45
N TYR A 70 -8.06 -11.17 -0.51
CA TYR A 70 -8.98 -10.86 0.60
C TYR A 70 -9.56 -12.12 1.26
N SER A 71 -9.65 -12.10 2.59
CA SER A 71 -10.07 -13.27 3.37
C SER A 71 -11.52 -13.70 3.18
N GLU A 72 -12.45 -12.79 2.85
CA GLU A 72 -13.89 -13.13 2.80
C GLU A 72 -14.67 -12.32 1.73
N HIS A 73 -14.50 -12.56 0.42
CA HIS A 73 -15.37 -11.93 -0.60
C HIS A 73 -16.30 -12.93 -1.31
N PRO A 74 -17.54 -12.52 -1.68
CA PRO A 74 -18.48 -13.39 -2.37
C PRO A 74 -18.08 -13.49 -3.85
N LEU A 75 -18.05 -14.72 -4.39
CA LEU A 75 -17.84 -15.08 -5.80
C LEU A 75 -16.38 -15.05 -6.32
N ASN A 76 -15.75 -16.23 -6.33
CA ASN A 76 -14.73 -16.75 -7.26
C ASN A 76 -13.52 -15.89 -7.73
N SER A 77 -13.34 -14.67 -7.26
CA SER A 77 -12.14 -13.86 -7.51
C SER A 77 -11.84 -12.95 -6.32
N SER A 78 -11.17 -13.52 -5.31
CA SER A 78 -10.79 -12.82 -4.07
C SER A 78 -9.57 -11.91 -4.22
N PHE A 79 -9.29 -11.41 -5.43
CA PHE A 79 -8.08 -10.63 -5.71
C PHE A 79 -8.38 -9.20 -6.19
N GLY A 80 -7.62 -8.23 -5.67
CA GLY A 80 -7.52 -6.88 -6.21
C GLY A 80 -6.79 -6.84 -7.55
N LEU A 81 -6.83 -5.68 -8.22
CA LEU A 81 -6.17 -5.51 -9.51
C LEU A 81 -4.64 -5.54 -9.34
N PRO A 82 -3.90 -6.23 -10.22
CA PRO A 82 -2.45 -6.25 -10.16
C PRO A 82 -1.85 -4.89 -10.51
N PHE A 83 -0.78 -4.51 -9.82
CA PHE A 83 -0.03 -3.28 -10.04
C PHE A 83 1.48 -3.55 -10.04
N ASP A 84 2.26 -2.61 -10.57
CA ASP A 84 3.72 -2.73 -10.65
C ASP A 84 4.35 -2.68 -9.26
N TYR A 85 5.22 -3.66 -9.00
CA TYR A 85 5.93 -3.81 -7.73
C TYR A 85 7.43 -3.62 -7.93
N ASN A 86 7.87 -2.38 -7.83
CA ASN A 86 9.25 -1.97 -8.08
C ASN A 86 9.99 -1.79 -6.76
N GLY A 87 10.59 -2.86 -6.26
CA GLY A 87 11.32 -2.87 -4.99
C GLY A 87 10.42 -3.05 -3.78
N THR A 88 11.01 -2.96 -2.58
CA THR A 88 10.31 -3.22 -1.32
C THR A 88 9.48 -2.01 -0.93
N LEU A 89 8.21 -1.97 -1.36
CA LEU A 89 7.29 -0.87 -1.07
C LEU A 89 7.06 -0.71 0.43
N GLY A 90 7.42 0.44 0.98
CA GLY A 90 6.93 0.91 2.26
C GLY A 90 5.43 1.23 2.14
N ILE A 91 4.65 0.84 3.14
CA ILE A 91 3.19 0.99 3.13
C ILE A 91 2.76 1.84 4.31
N LEU A 92 2.16 2.98 4.01
CA LEU A 92 1.61 3.91 4.98
C LEU A 92 0.08 3.83 4.96
N ILE A 93 -0.50 3.56 6.12
CA ILE A 93 -1.94 3.64 6.35
C ILE A 93 -2.19 4.98 7.03
N THR A 94 -2.92 5.88 6.39
CA THR A 94 -3.19 7.20 6.96
C THR A 94 -4.12 7.06 8.16
N PRO A 95 -3.84 7.77 9.28
CA PRO A 95 -4.78 7.84 10.40
C PRO A 95 -6.16 8.32 9.94
N GLY A 96 -7.24 7.86 10.56
CA GLY A 96 -8.60 8.35 10.30
C GLY A 96 -9.28 7.83 9.04
N GLN A 97 -8.54 7.53 7.98
CA GLN A 97 -9.12 7.04 6.71
C GLN A 97 -9.03 5.52 6.55
N LYS A 98 -10.18 4.87 6.77
CA LYS A 98 -10.32 3.42 6.63
C LYS A 98 -10.30 3.03 5.16
N GLY A 99 -9.16 2.48 4.69
CA GLY A 99 -9.02 1.89 3.36
C GLY A 99 -8.10 2.63 2.41
N ILE A 100 -7.52 3.78 2.79
CA ILE A 100 -6.47 4.43 2.00
C ILE A 100 -5.11 3.84 2.37
N LEU A 101 -4.37 3.44 1.33
CA LEU A 101 -3.01 2.91 1.42
C LEU A 101 -2.10 3.73 0.52
N ILE A 102 -0.95 4.13 1.05
CA ILE A 102 0.10 4.78 0.28
C ILE A 102 1.28 3.83 0.21
N PHE A 103 1.70 3.50 -1.00
CA PHE A 103 2.85 2.64 -1.28
C PHE A 103 3.99 3.50 -1.81
N TRP A 104 5.20 3.33 -1.30
CA TRP A 104 6.33 4.11 -1.76
C TRP A 104 7.65 3.35 -1.68
N PHE A 105 8.55 3.60 -2.62
CA PHE A 105 9.94 3.12 -2.61
C PHE A 105 10.72 3.88 -3.68
N GLU A 106 11.76 4.62 -3.32
CA GLU A 106 12.62 5.38 -4.25
C GLU A 106 11.83 6.13 -5.35
N LYS A 107 11.63 5.52 -6.52
CA LYS A 107 10.93 6.10 -7.69
C LYS A 107 9.47 5.64 -7.85
N SER A 108 8.90 4.98 -6.86
CA SER A 108 7.51 4.52 -6.86
C SER A 108 6.72 5.23 -5.76
N LEU A 109 5.57 5.76 -6.15
CA LEU A 109 4.59 6.35 -5.24
C LEU A 109 3.20 6.06 -5.78
N LEU A 110 2.48 5.20 -5.07
CA LEU A 110 1.17 4.69 -5.46
C LEU A 110 0.18 4.91 -4.32
N VAL A 111 -1.10 5.03 -4.67
CA VAL A 111 -2.19 5.18 -3.71
C VAL A 111 -3.32 4.23 -4.08
N SER A 112 -3.80 3.48 -3.08
CA SER A 112 -5.12 2.87 -3.11
C SER A 112 -6.07 3.64 -2.24
N ARG A 113 -7.30 3.84 -2.70
CA ARG A 113 -8.38 4.46 -1.93
C ARG A 113 -9.41 3.45 -1.41
N ASN A 114 -9.31 2.21 -1.89
CA ASN A 114 -10.26 1.17 -1.57
C ASN A 114 -9.53 -0.13 -1.22
N SER A 115 -8.84 -0.13 -0.07
CA SER A 115 -8.30 -1.34 0.55
C SER A 115 -7.36 -2.16 -0.35
N GLY A 116 -6.66 -1.51 -1.29
CA GLY A 116 -5.76 -2.19 -2.22
C GLY A 116 -6.39 -2.66 -3.53
N GLU A 117 -7.67 -2.37 -3.80
CA GLU A 117 -8.38 -2.92 -4.97
C GLU A 117 -8.00 -2.25 -6.28
N PRO A 118 -8.12 -0.91 -6.45
CA PRO A 118 -7.28 -0.24 -7.42
C PRO A 118 -6.11 0.45 -6.71
N VAL A 119 -4.93 0.32 -7.30
CA VAL A 119 -3.71 0.99 -6.89
C VAL A 119 -3.21 1.81 -8.08
N TYR A 120 -3.06 3.12 -7.90
CA TYR A 120 -2.68 4.04 -8.98
C TYR A 120 -1.45 4.87 -8.63
N PRO A 121 -0.61 5.21 -9.63
CA PRO A 121 0.50 6.13 -9.42
C PRO A 121 0.02 7.53 -9.07
N VAL A 122 0.83 8.23 -8.29
CA VAL A 122 0.61 9.65 -7.98
C VAL A 122 1.18 10.51 -9.10
N HIS A 123 0.33 11.37 -9.67
CA HIS A 123 0.71 12.27 -10.77
C HIS A 123 1.56 13.44 -10.26
N VAL A 124 2.46 13.95 -11.10
CA VAL A 124 3.22 15.17 -10.81
C VAL A 124 2.64 16.31 -11.65
N ARG A 125 2.25 17.40 -11.00
CA ARG A 125 1.61 18.57 -11.60
C ARG A 125 2.49 19.81 -11.53
N GLU A 126 2.29 20.67 -12.51
CA GLU A 126 2.75 22.05 -12.52
C GLU A 126 1.53 22.95 -12.77
N GLY A 127 1.16 23.74 -11.76
CA GLY A 127 -0.12 24.45 -11.77
C GLY A 127 -1.32 23.49 -11.91
N THR A 128 -2.17 23.72 -12.91
CA THR A 128 -3.35 22.88 -13.18
C THR A 128 -3.06 21.67 -14.06
N ASN A 129 -1.89 21.60 -14.68
CA ASN A 129 -1.59 20.60 -15.70
C ASN A 129 -0.83 19.41 -15.09
N THR A 130 -1.20 18.19 -15.50
CA THR A 130 -0.39 17.00 -15.23
C THR A 130 0.83 17.03 -16.13
N LEU A 131 2.01 17.13 -15.51
CA LEU A 131 3.29 17.15 -16.21
C LEU A 131 3.81 15.73 -16.43
N TYR A 132 3.67 14.86 -15.42
CA TYR A 132 4.06 13.46 -15.48
C TYR A 132 2.99 12.56 -14.85
N SER A 133 2.78 11.37 -15.43
CA SER A 133 1.79 10.41 -14.92
C SER A 133 2.27 9.71 -13.64
N SER A 134 3.57 9.75 -13.35
CA SER A 134 4.16 9.19 -12.13
C SER A 134 5.43 9.93 -11.70
N ILE A 135 5.86 9.70 -10.46
CA ILE A 135 7.16 10.20 -9.98
C ILE A 135 8.35 9.53 -10.68
N SER A 136 8.18 8.31 -11.20
CA SER A 136 9.22 7.61 -11.96
C SER A 136 9.44 8.28 -13.31
N GLU A 137 8.37 8.66 -14.01
CA GLU A 137 8.47 9.43 -15.25
C GLU A 137 9.09 10.80 -15.03
N ALA A 138 8.78 11.44 -13.89
CA ALA A 138 9.38 12.70 -13.49
C ALA A 138 10.86 12.58 -13.06
N ASN A 139 11.41 11.35 -13.01
CA ASN A 139 12.74 11.03 -12.50
C ASN A 139 13.00 11.58 -11.08
N ILE A 140 11.99 11.54 -10.22
CA ILE A 140 12.06 11.98 -8.83
C ILE A 140 12.44 10.78 -7.94
N THR A 141 13.42 10.97 -7.05
CA THR A 141 13.82 9.95 -6.07
C THR A 141 13.40 10.36 -4.66
N ILE A 142 12.49 9.58 -4.06
CA ILE A 142 11.99 9.81 -2.70
C ILE A 142 13.09 9.54 -1.68
N HIS A 143 13.27 10.49 -0.75
CA HIS A 143 13.99 10.28 0.49
C HIS A 143 13.04 9.86 1.62
N SER A 144 11.94 10.60 1.79
CA SER A 144 10.95 10.32 2.83
C SER A 144 9.56 10.85 2.47
N ILE A 145 8.53 10.25 3.05
CA ILE A 145 7.14 10.71 2.92
C ILE A 145 6.51 10.96 4.28
N ALA A 146 5.55 11.87 4.34
CA ALA A 146 4.66 12.08 5.47
C ALA A 146 3.24 12.29 4.94
N ALA A 147 2.23 11.68 5.57
CA ALA A 147 0.85 11.85 5.16
C ALA A 147 -0.09 11.94 6.36
N ASN A 148 -1.17 12.69 6.18
CA ASN A 148 -2.31 12.72 7.10
C ASN A 148 -3.58 12.22 6.37
N GLU A 149 -4.76 12.55 6.89
CA GLU A 149 -6.02 12.17 6.26
C GLU A 149 -6.14 12.66 4.80
N TYR A 150 -5.72 13.89 4.48
CA TYR A 150 -6.04 14.50 3.18
C TYR A 150 -4.82 14.91 2.37
N GLU A 151 -3.63 14.82 2.96
CA GLU A 151 -2.44 15.49 2.47
C GLU A 151 -1.25 14.54 2.52
N LEU A 152 -0.34 14.75 1.57
CA LEU A 152 0.89 13.98 1.40
C LEU A 152 2.04 14.96 1.14
N ALA A 153 3.10 14.87 1.92
CA ALA A 153 4.35 15.56 1.68
C ALA A 153 5.42 14.53 1.29
N VAL A 154 6.24 14.89 0.31
CA VAL A 154 7.34 14.06 -0.19
C VAL A 154 8.60 14.91 -0.22
N LEU A 155 9.63 14.45 0.49
CA LEU A 155 10.97 15.00 0.42
C LEU A 155 11.81 14.13 -0.52
N THR A 156 12.46 14.75 -1.49
CA THR A 156 13.35 14.05 -2.44
C THR A 156 14.79 14.04 -1.95
N GLN A 157 15.62 13.14 -2.51
CA GLN A 157 17.06 13.09 -2.22
C GLN A 157 17.80 14.38 -2.62
N GLU A 158 17.27 15.13 -3.58
CA GLU A 158 17.80 16.43 -4.01
C GLU A 158 17.24 17.60 -3.19
N ASN A 159 16.65 17.30 -2.03
CA ASN A 159 15.98 18.20 -1.09
C ASN A 159 14.82 19.00 -1.67
N ASN A 160 14.15 18.52 -2.71
CA ASN A 160 12.92 19.15 -3.17
C ASN A 160 11.76 18.74 -2.26
N LEU A 161 10.92 19.69 -1.89
CA LEU A 161 9.69 19.42 -1.18
C LEU A 161 8.52 19.43 -2.16
N TYR A 162 7.79 18.32 -2.18
CA TYR A 162 6.54 18.17 -2.91
C TYR A 162 5.39 18.04 -1.94
N TYR A 163 4.27 18.64 -2.31
CA TYR A 163 3.04 18.60 -1.56
C TYR A 163 1.91 18.08 -2.43
N GLY A 164 1.06 17.25 -1.87
CA GLY A 164 -0.03 16.61 -2.59
C GLY A 164 -1.28 16.45 -1.75
N SER A 165 -2.39 16.29 -2.48
CA SER A 165 -3.69 15.98 -1.89
C SER A 165 -4.05 14.53 -2.19
N LEU A 166 -4.57 13.84 -1.18
CA LEU A 166 -5.16 12.52 -1.26
C LEU A 166 -6.66 12.62 -1.57
N GLY A 167 -7.03 13.50 -2.50
CA GLY A 167 -8.42 13.76 -2.88
C GLY A 167 -9.15 12.54 -3.47
N ILE A 168 -10.47 12.63 -3.57
CA ILE A 168 -11.38 11.51 -3.94
C ILE A 168 -11.11 10.97 -5.35
N LEU A 169 -10.72 11.82 -6.30
CA LEU A 169 -10.65 11.44 -7.73
C LEU A 169 -9.24 11.17 -8.25
N SER A 170 -8.22 11.85 -7.75
CA SER A 170 -6.83 11.66 -8.18
C SER A 170 -5.86 12.14 -7.11
N SER A 171 -4.70 11.50 -7.02
CA SER A 171 -3.59 11.95 -6.17
C SER A 171 -2.61 12.68 -7.06
N SER A 172 -2.24 13.90 -6.68
CA SER A 172 -1.21 14.65 -7.37
C SER A 172 -0.24 15.31 -6.41
N LEU A 173 1.00 15.46 -6.85
CA LEU A 173 2.06 16.22 -6.19
C LEU A 173 2.36 17.49 -6.98
N ILE A 174 2.63 18.57 -6.26
CA ILE A 174 3.11 19.84 -6.78
C ILE A 174 4.39 20.19 -6.03
N LYS A 175 5.41 20.65 -6.76
CA LYS A 175 6.66 21.13 -6.13
C LYS A 175 6.38 22.44 -5.42
N VAL A 176 6.69 22.51 -4.12
CA VAL A 176 6.46 23.73 -3.31
C VAL A 176 7.74 24.46 -2.95
N GLY A 177 8.89 23.79 -3.03
CA GLY A 177 10.17 24.44 -2.75
C GLY A 177 11.35 23.47 -2.69
N LYS A 178 12.45 23.98 -2.15
CA LYS A 178 13.68 23.25 -1.87
C LYS A 178 14.10 23.55 -0.44
N ILE A 179 14.55 22.52 0.28
CA ILE A 179 15.03 22.60 1.67
C ILE A 179 16.56 22.56 1.69
#